data_AF-A0A3A9JV21-F1
#
_entry.id   AF-A0A3A9JV21-F1
#
_cell.length_a   1.000
_cell.length_b   1.000
_cell.length_c   1.000
_cell.angle_alpha   90.00
_cell.angle_beta   90.00
_cell.angle_gamma   90.00
#
_symmetry.space_group_name_H-M   'P 1'
#
loop_
_entity.id
_entity.type
_entity.pdbx_description
1 polymer ?
#
loop_
_entity_poly.entity_id
_entity_poly.type
_entity_poly.pdbx_seq_one_letter_code
_entity_poly.pdbx_strand_id
1 'polypeptide(L)'
;MMEGSIIRYFPGGNTPGGYLSLFDQVIPWTDAKKIMIIKGGPGVGKSTFMKKIAKDLLKQGFNLELLHCSADNGSIDGLLITDLDIALLDGTAPHMMDPRYPGCVDEIINLGSYWNEEGIRQNREHIMGLQNEISGCYKRAYNYLKMAQIVLGDLKQVYNNAVDVHRLNDMVDEILDKTFDGVSKKNKKSRQRNMFASAITHDGPVHYLDSLFWNVQKRFIVTGFPGTGKSILMKRIVDNAVLKGLDVDVFHCPMEPEKIEHIIIKDLSIGFVTSVKPHALARMRDKDELFDFNATLVSSKINGYEEVINYDNSVFWDLFNRAVKYLGHAKKLHDELERYYVVNMDFKKIDETRELTLSRILKYAYTASYSK
;
A
#
# COMPACT_ATOMS: atom_id res chain seq x y z
N MET A 1 -6.43 -18.94 -23.89
CA MET A 1 -5.26 -18.27 -23.29
C MET A 1 -5.45 -18.28 -21.78
N MET A 2 -4.39 -18.47 -21.00
CA MET A 2 -4.50 -18.30 -19.54
C MET A 2 -4.81 -16.83 -19.24
N GLU A 3 -5.75 -16.59 -18.33
CA GLU A 3 -6.04 -15.25 -17.82
C GLU A 3 -4.82 -14.74 -17.04
N GLY A 4 -4.52 -13.44 -17.15
CA GLY A 4 -3.36 -12.87 -16.46
C GLY A 4 -3.52 -12.88 -14.93
N SER A 5 -2.46 -12.49 -14.21
CA SER A 5 -2.52 -12.41 -12.74
C SER A 5 -2.66 -10.97 -12.23
N ILE A 6 -3.23 -10.81 -11.04
CA ILE A 6 -3.35 -9.53 -10.34
C ILE A 6 -2.75 -9.62 -8.94
N ILE A 7 -1.85 -8.68 -8.63
CA ILE A 7 -1.52 -8.36 -7.24
C ILE A 7 -2.09 -6.99 -6.86
N ARG A 8 -2.35 -6.79 -5.57
CA ARG A 8 -2.99 -5.58 -5.03
C ARG A 8 -2.19 -5.06 -3.85
N TYR A 9 -1.99 -3.75 -3.79
CA TYR A 9 -1.36 -3.09 -2.63
C TYR A 9 -1.75 -1.62 -2.61
N PHE A 10 -1.30 -0.89 -1.59
CA PHE A 10 -1.49 0.55 -1.46
C PHE A 10 -0.17 1.29 -1.72
N PRO A 11 -0.12 2.23 -2.68
CA PRO A 11 1.05 3.07 -2.95
C PRO A 11 1.14 4.28 -2.00
N GLY A 12 0.19 4.43 -1.10
CA GLY A 12 0.14 5.50 -0.10
C GLY A 12 -0.91 5.18 0.96
N GLY A 13 -0.83 5.86 2.10
CA GLY A 13 -1.67 5.55 3.23
C GLY A 13 -1.89 6.72 4.19
N ASN A 14 -3.00 6.66 4.91
CA ASN A 14 -3.27 7.53 6.06
C ASN A 14 -2.41 7.06 7.25
N THR A 15 -1.54 7.92 7.77
CA THR A 15 -0.63 7.61 8.88
C THR A 15 -0.77 8.65 10.01
N PRO A 16 -0.24 8.37 11.21
CA PRO A 16 -0.13 9.38 12.27
C PRO A 16 0.60 10.67 11.87
N GLY A 17 1.51 10.59 10.90
CA GLY A 17 2.24 11.74 10.35
C GLY A 17 1.50 12.48 9.23
N GLY A 18 0.29 12.04 8.88
CA GLY A 18 -0.45 12.51 7.71
C GLY A 18 -0.45 11.51 6.57
N TYR A 19 -0.79 11.96 5.36
CA TYR A 19 -0.74 11.10 4.18
C TYR A 19 0.73 10.83 3.78
N LEU A 20 1.11 9.57 3.71
CA LEU A 20 2.42 9.15 3.20
C LEU A 20 2.26 8.57 1.80
N SER A 21 2.98 9.16 0.83
CA SER A 21 3.04 8.70 -0.55
C SER A 21 4.31 7.88 -0.78
N LEU A 22 4.16 6.71 -1.40
CA LEU A 22 5.22 5.82 -1.89
C LEU A 22 5.06 5.58 -3.40
N PHE A 23 4.43 6.50 -4.13
CA PHE A 23 4.19 6.35 -5.58
C PHE A 23 5.48 6.30 -6.40
N ASP A 24 6.54 6.94 -5.92
CA ASP A 24 7.87 6.89 -6.53
C ASP A 24 8.51 5.49 -6.43
N GLN A 25 7.99 4.62 -5.56
CA GLN A 25 8.41 3.24 -5.41
C GLN A 25 7.68 2.27 -6.36
N VAL A 26 6.64 2.72 -7.08
CA VAL A 26 5.86 1.84 -7.95
C VAL A 26 6.73 1.25 -9.05
N ILE A 27 7.41 2.10 -9.80
CA ILE A 27 8.41 1.71 -10.80
C ILE A 27 9.47 2.82 -10.91
N PRO A 28 10.77 2.51 -10.88
CA PRO A 28 11.81 3.48 -11.19
C PRO A 28 11.63 4.02 -12.61
N TRP A 29 11.72 5.33 -12.79
CA TRP A 29 11.59 5.98 -14.10
C TRP A 29 12.62 5.47 -15.11
N THR A 30 13.79 5.06 -14.64
CA THR A 30 14.85 4.50 -15.49
C THR A 30 14.52 3.11 -16.03
N ASP A 31 13.67 2.37 -15.33
CA ASP A 31 13.30 1.00 -15.66
C ASP A 31 11.97 0.99 -16.43
N ALA A 32 11.17 2.05 -16.28
CA ALA A 32 9.88 2.16 -16.91
C ALA A 32 10.00 2.39 -18.43
N LYS A 33 9.26 1.59 -19.20
CA LYS A 33 9.09 1.82 -20.63
C LYS A 33 8.21 3.03 -20.91
N LYS A 34 7.16 3.22 -20.09
CA LYS A 34 6.27 4.38 -20.16
C LYS A 34 5.58 4.62 -18.82
N ILE A 35 5.45 5.88 -18.42
CA ILE A 35 4.64 6.29 -17.26
C ILE A 35 3.60 7.31 -17.74
N MET A 36 2.32 6.99 -17.56
CA MET A 36 1.19 7.82 -17.95
C MET A 36 0.57 8.41 -16.69
N ILE A 37 0.81 9.69 -16.45
CA ILE A 37 0.32 10.41 -15.27
C ILE A 37 -1.07 10.96 -15.60
N ILE A 38 -2.10 10.41 -14.99
CA ILE A 38 -3.49 10.82 -15.18
C ILE A 38 -3.78 12.00 -14.25
N LYS A 39 -4.17 13.14 -14.83
CA LYS A 39 -4.59 14.33 -14.07
C LYS A 39 -6.04 14.70 -14.37
N GLY A 40 -6.72 15.22 -13.36
CA GLY A 40 -8.08 15.75 -13.46
C GLY A 40 -8.75 15.90 -12.09
N GLY A 41 -9.90 16.54 -12.04
CA GLY A 41 -10.62 16.83 -10.79
C GLY A 41 -11.12 15.57 -10.03
N PRO A 42 -11.75 15.77 -8.86
CA PRO A 42 -12.52 14.72 -8.18
C PRO A 42 -13.59 14.13 -9.11
N GLY A 43 -13.89 12.84 -9.01
CA GLY A 43 -14.99 12.21 -9.76
C GLY A 43 -14.85 12.14 -11.28
N VAL A 44 -13.74 12.59 -11.88
CA VAL A 44 -13.55 12.59 -13.36
C VAL A 44 -13.37 11.19 -13.98
N GLY A 45 -13.48 10.13 -13.17
CA GLY A 45 -13.41 8.74 -13.64
C GLY A 45 -12.00 8.17 -13.79
N LYS A 46 -10.97 8.72 -13.13
CA LYS A 46 -9.58 8.23 -13.18
C LYS A 46 -9.46 6.74 -12.81
N SER A 47 -10.03 6.36 -11.68
CA SER A 47 -10.10 4.97 -11.21
C SER A 47 -10.83 4.07 -12.22
N THR A 48 -11.99 4.50 -12.72
CA THR A 48 -12.77 3.76 -13.73
C THR A 48 -12.00 3.57 -15.04
N PHE A 49 -11.29 4.62 -15.50
CA PHE A 49 -10.43 4.60 -16.67
C PHE A 49 -9.37 3.50 -16.54
N MET A 50 -8.64 3.49 -15.43
CA MET A 50 -7.59 2.50 -15.16
C MET A 50 -8.17 1.09 -15.00
N LYS A 51 -9.29 0.92 -14.30
CA LYS A 51 -9.92 -0.39 -14.09
C LYS A 51 -10.42 -1.03 -15.38
N LYS A 52 -10.98 -0.23 -16.30
CA LYS A 52 -11.41 -0.74 -17.62
C LYS A 52 -10.20 -1.22 -18.42
N ILE A 53 -9.12 -0.42 -18.48
CA ILE A 53 -7.86 -0.83 -19.13
C ILE A 53 -7.32 -2.12 -18.49
N ALA A 54 -7.27 -2.19 -17.16
CA ALA A 54 -6.82 -3.38 -16.44
C ALA A 54 -7.64 -4.62 -16.80
N LYS A 55 -8.97 -4.50 -16.85
CA LYS A 55 -9.87 -5.60 -17.23
C LYS A 55 -9.60 -6.11 -18.64
N ASP A 56 -9.36 -5.21 -19.60
CA ASP A 56 -9.11 -5.59 -20.99
C ASP A 56 -7.74 -6.23 -21.19
N LEU A 57 -6.71 -5.77 -20.46
CA LEU A 57 -5.38 -6.36 -20.46
C LEU A 57 -5.35 -7.72 -19.74
N LEU A 58 -6.06 -7.86 -18.63
CA LEU A 58 -6.12 -9.12 -17.88
C LEU A 58 -6.69 -10.26 -18.75
N LYS A 59 -7.76 -9.97 -19.50
CA LYS A 59 -8.37 -10.90 -20.47
C LYS A 59 -7.42 -11.31 -21.59
N GLN A 60 -6.42 -10.47 -21.89
CA GLN A 60 -5.38 -10.76 -22.87
C GLN A 60 -4.18 -11.49 -22.27
N GLY A 61 -4.20 -11.81 -20.98
CA GLY A 61 -3.16 -12.60 -20.31
C GLY A 61 -2.07 -11.78 -19.62
N PHE A 62 -2.18 -10.45 -19.57
CA PHE A 62 -1.16 -9.61 -18.92
C PHE A 62 -1.23 -9.67 -17.39
N ASN A 63 -0.06 -9.68 -16.75
CA ASN A 63 0.14 -9.59 -15.32
C ASN A 63 0.14 -8.13 -14.86
N LEU A 64 -0.71 -7.83 -13.88
CA LEU A 64 -1.00 -6.47 -13.45
C LEU A 64 -0.81 -6.30 -11.94
N GLU A 65 -0.45 -5.09 -11.53
CA GLU A 65 -0.57 -4.65 -10.16
C GLU A 65 -1.58 -3.52 -10.06
N LEU A 66 -2.55 -3.67 -9.17
CA LEU A 66 -3.57 -2.66 -8.89
C LEU A 66 -3.23 -1.92 -7.61
N LEU A 67 -3.05 -0.61 -7.73
CA LEU A 67 -2.64 0.28 -6.65
C LEU A 67 -3.89 0.92 -6.06
N HIS A 68 -4.33 0.48 -4.90
CA HIS A 68 -5.59 0.90 -4.29
C HIS A 68 -5.47 2.24 -3.57
N CYS A 69 -6.56 3.01 -3.61
CA CYS A 69 -6.66 4.27 -2.89
C CYS A 69 -6.93 4.01 -1.41
N SER A 70 -6.17 4.63 -0.51
CA SER A 70 -6.43 4.56 0.93
C SER A 70 -7.61 5.42 1.38
N ALA A 71 -8.08 6.33 0.52
CA ALA A 71 -9.20 7.23 0.79
C ALA A 71 -10.54 6.71 0.21
N ASP A 72 -10.51 5.77 -0.74
CA ASP A 72 -11.70 5.14 -1.31
C ASP A 72 -11.39 3.68 -1.65
N ASN A 73 -11.92 2.76 -0.85
CA ASN A 73 -11.74 1.31 -1.02
C ASN A 73 -12.26 0.80 -2.37
N GLY A 74 -13.19 1.53 -2.96
CA GLY A 74 -13.73 1.26 -4.27
C GLY A 74 -12.86 1.76 -5.41
N SER A 75 -11.71 2.39 -5.17
CA SER A 75 -10.90 3.05 -6.20
C SER A 75 -9.45 2.60 -6.25
N ILE A 76 -8.83 2.81 -7.41
CA ILE A 76 -7.40 2.63 -7.62
C ILE A 76 -6.77 3.96 -8.03
N ASP A 77 -5.59 4.24 -7.48
CA ASP A 77 -4.77 5.40 -7.82
C ASP A 77 -3.67 5.02 -8.83
N GLY A 78 -3.56 3.76 -9.21
CA GLY A 78 -2.62 3.34 -10.24
C GLY A 78 -2.82 1.92 -10.75
N LEU A 79 -2.18 1.66 -11.88
CA LEU A 79 -2.10 0.39 -12.58
C LEU A 79 -0.67 0.21 -13.10
N LEU A 80 0.01 -0.84 -12.66
CA LEU A 80 1.29 -1.26 -13.24
C LEU A 80 1.07 -2.49 -14.11
N ILE A 81 1.48 -2.42 -15.37
CA ILE A 81 1.46 -3.53 -16.31
C ILE A 81 2.86 -4.14 -16.31
N THR A 82 3.07 -5.13 -15.43
CA THR A 82 4.40 -5.64 -15.09
C THR A 82 5.12 -6.24 -16.30
N ASP A 83 4.41 -6.91 -17.20
CA ASP A 83 5.03 -7.53 -18.38
C ASP A 83 5.56 -6.51 -19.40
N LEU A 84 5.12 -5.24 -19.30
CA LEU A 84 5.47 -4.17 -20.25
C LEU A 84 6.30 -3.04 -19.63
N ASP A 85 6.48 -3.05 -18.31
CA ASP A 85 7.07 -1.94 -17.55
C ASP A 85 6.36 -0.60 -17.82
N ILE A 86 5.02 -0.64 -17.95
CA ILE A 86 4.17 0.53 -18.18
C ILE A 86 3.31 0.80 -16.95
N ALA A 87 3.37 2.03 -16.43
CA ALA A 87 2.54 2.47 -15.31
C ALA A 87 1.52 3.53 -15.74
N LEU A 88 0.30 3.42 -15.26
CA LEU A 88 -0.70 4.48 -15.25
C LEU A 88 -0.86 4.90 -13.80
N LEU A 89 -0.59 6.17 -13.49
CA LEU A 89 -0.60 6.67 -12.13
C LEU A 89 -1.51 7.90 -12.05
N ASP A 90 -2.38 7.95 -11.08
CA ASP A 90 -3.04 9.18 -10.70
C ASP A 90 -1.97 10.16 -10.20
N GLY A 91 -2.03 11.42 -10.66
CA GLY A 91 -1.08 12.48 -10.33
C GLY A 91 -1.73 13.68 -9.64
N THR A 92 -2.91 13.52 -9.04
CA THR A 92 -3.63 14.58 -8.34
C THR A 92 -3.35 14.59 -6.84
N ALA A 93 -3.73 15.64 -6.11
CA ALA A 93 -3.56 15.64 -4.65
C ALA A 93 -4.37 14.50 -4.00
N PRO A 94 -3.88 13.87 -2.92
CA PRO A 94 -2.63 14.16 -2.19
C PRO A 94 -1.35 13.54 -2.80
N HIS A 95 -1.47 12.71 -3.82
CA HIS A 95 -0.39 11.98 -4.51
C HIS A 95 0.16 12.74 -5.74
N MET A 96 0.34 14.06 -5.63
CA MET A 96 0.76 14.90 -6.75
C MET A 96 2.07 14.41 -7.36
N MET A 97 2.05 14.17 -8.68
CA MET A 97 3.22 13.82 -9.46
C MET A 97 3.28 14.65 -10.73
N ASP A 98 4.48 15.09 -11.07
CA ASP A 98 4.78 15.72 -12.33
C ASP A 98 5.74 14.86 -13.16
N PRO A 99 5.65 14.93 -14.50
CA PRO A 99 6.64 14.37 -15.41
C PRO A 99 8.09 14.69 -15.00
N ARG A 100 8.95 13.67 -14.96
CA ARG A 100 10.40 13.80 -14.74
C ARG A 100 11.18 13.76 -16.05
N TYR A 101 10.75 12.94 -17.00
CA TYR A 101 11.34 12.82 -18.34
C TYR A 101 10.27 12.95 -19.43
N PRO A 102 9.65 14.14 -19.58
CA PRO A 102 8.50 14.34 -20.47
C PRO A 102 8.81 13.94 -21.91
N GLY A 103 7.90 13.17 -22.53
CA GLY A 103 8.01 12.75 -23.93
C GLY A 103 9.00 11.60 -24.16
N CYS A 104 9.95 11.39 -23.26
CA CYS A 104 10.87 10.25 -23.29
C CYS A 104 10.25 9.02 -22.59
N VAL A 105 9.98 9.15 -21.28
CA VAL A 105 9.44 8.05 -20.46
C VAL A 105 8.04 8.39 -19.98
N ASP A 106 7.76 9.64 -19.62
CA ASP A 106 6.49 10.01 -19.02
C ASP A 106 5.68 11.02 -19.84
N GLU A 107 4.39 11.05 -19.57
CA GLU A 107 3.44 11.99 -20.18
C GLU A 107 2.23 12.21 -19.27
N ILE A 108 1.49 13.29 -19.53
CA ILE A 108 0.25 13.59 -18.83
C ILE A 108 -0.94 13.16 -19.70
N ILE A 109 -1.86 12.39 -19.13
CA ILE A 109 -3.21 12.20 -19.63
C ILE A 109 -4.10 13.19 -18.86
N ASN A 110 -4.43 14.32 -19.48
CA ASN A 110 -5.24 15.35 -18.85
C ASN A 110 -6.73 15.08 -19.09
N LEU A 111 -7.42 14.47 -18.12
CA LEU A 111 -8.87 14.30 -18.17
C LEU A 111 -9.63 15.58 -17.81
N GLY A 112 -8.95 16.57 -17.19
CA GLY A 112 -9.52 17.87 -16.88
C GLY A 112 -9.83 18.73 -18.10
N SER A 113 -9.36 18.36 -19.31
CA SER A 113 -9.74 19.06 -20.54
C SER A 113 -11.18 18.80 -20.99
N TYR A 114 -11.88 17.86 -20.34
CA TYR A 114 -13.22 17.41 -20.74
C TYR A 114 -14.34 17.89 -19.80
N TRP A 115 -14.09 18.90 -18.96
CA TRP A 115 -15.13 19.49 -18.12
C TRP A 115 -15.80 20.71 -18.75
N ASN A 116 -17.03 20.99 -18.32
CA ASN A 116 -17.67 22.29 -18.48
C ASN A 116 -17.26 23.21 -17.32
N GLU A 117 -16.30 24.09 -17.58
CA GLU A 117 -15.78 25.01 -16.56
C GLU A 117 -16.87 25.95 -16.01
N GLU A 118 -17.75 26.45 -16.87
CA GLU A 118 -18.80 27.38 -16.48
C GLU A 118 -19.79 26.74 -15.49
N GLY A 119 -20.18 25.48 -15.74
CA GLY A 119 -21.06 24.73 -14.84
C GLY A 119 -20.41 24.40 -13.49
N ILE A 120 -19.09 24.24 -13.44
CA ILE A 120 -18.34 24.08 -12.17
C ILE A 120 -18.26 25.42 -11.43
N ARG A 121 -17.95 26.51 -12.13
CA ARG A 121 -17.80 27.86 -11.55
C ARG A 121 -19.06 28.35 -10.83
N GLN A 122 -20.24 27.97 -11.32
CA GLN A 122 -21.52 28.27 -10.66
C GLN A 122 -21.60 27.73 -9.22
N ASN A 123 -20.83 26.69 -8.89
CA ASN A 123 -20.80 26.07 -7.56
C ASN A 123 -19.51 26.37 -6.79
N ARG A 124 -18.72 27.37 -7.20
CA ARG A 124 -17.38 27.66 -6.67
C ARG A 124 -17.32 27.71 -5.15
N GLU A 125 -18.20 28.48 -4.50
CA GLU A 125 -18.15 28.67 -3.05
C GLU A 125 -18.43 27.37 -2.29
N HIS A 126 -19.41 26.58 -2.75
CA HIS A 126 -19.75 25.27 -2.18
C HIS A 126 -18.58 24.29 -2.34
N ILE A 127 -17.99 24.22 -3.54
CA ILE A 127 -16.81 23.38 -3.83
C ILE A 127 -15.65 23.73 -2.89
N MET A 128 -15.34 25.03 -2.74
CA MET A 128 -14.27 25.49 -1.86
C MET A 128 -14.58 25.20 -0.38
N GLY A 129 -15.84 25.35 0.03
CA GLY A 129 -16.31 25.00 1.37
C GLY A 129 -16.11 23.52 1.68
N LEU A 130 -16.59 22.64 0.80
CA LEU A 130 -16.42 21.18 0.93
C LEU A 130 -14.95 20.77 1.01
N GLN A 131 -14.08 21.35 0.17
CA GLN A 131 -12.64 21.07 0.23
C GLN A 131 -12.02 21.44 1.59
N ASN A 132 -12.41 22.58 2.16
CA ASN A 132 -11.95 22.99 3.49
C ASN A 132 -12.44 22.04 4.59
N GLU A 133 -13.69 21.59 4.52
CA GLU A 133 -14.26 20.64 5.48
C GLU A 133 -13.61 19.26 5.39
N ILE A 134 -13.36 18.77 4.17
CA ILE A 134 -12.62 17.52 3.91
C ILE A 134 -11.23 17.61 4.53
N SER A 135 -10.50 18.71 4.29
CA SER A 135 -9.18 18.95 4.89
C SER A 135 -9.23 18.94 6.42
N GLY A 136 -10.26 19.58 7.00
CA GLY A 136 -10.52 19.56 8.45
C GLY A 136 -10.76 18.15 9.00
N CYS A 137 -11.50 17.30 8.28
CA CYS A 137 -11.74 15.91 8.65
C CYS A 137 -10.45 15.10 8.65
N TYR A 138 -9.62 15.20 7.60
CA TYR A 138 -8.32 14.53 7.56
C TYR A 138 -7.39 14.98 8.68
N LYS A 139 -7.31 16.29 8.95
CA LYS A 139 -6.51 16.80 10.07
C LYS A 139 -6.93 16.20 11.40
N ARG A 140 -8.25 16.08 11.65
CA ARG A 140 -8.77 15.42 12.86
C ARG A 140 -8.43 13.93 12.87
N ALA A 141 -8.61 13.23 11.76
CA ALA A 141 -8.28 11.81 11.66
C ALA A 141 -6.80 11.55 12.00
N TYR A 142 -5.88 12.32 11.41
CA TYR A 142 -4.44 12.17 11.67
C TYR A 142 -4.06 12.50 13.12
N ASN A 143 -4.71 13.50 13.74
CA ASN A 143 -4.51 13.76 15.17
C ASN A 143 -4.95 12.57 16.03
N TYR A 144 -6.08 11.93 15.72
CA TYR A 144 -6.50 10.71 16.42
C TYR A 144 -5.54 9.54 16.20
N LEU A 145 -5.03 9.35 14.98
CA LEU A 145 -4.00 8.34 14.71
C LEU A 145 -2.71 8.63 15.49
N LYS A 146 -2.29 9.89 15.60
CA LYS A 146 -1.14 10.30 16.41
C LYS A 146 -1.33 10.01 17.90
N MET A 147 -2.52 10.29 18.44
CA MET A 147 -2.84 9.93 19.82
C MET A 147 -2.84 8.41 20.02
N ALA A 148 -3.43 7.65 19.10
CA ALA A 148 -3.43 6.19 19.14
C ALA A 148 -2.00 5.62 19.06
N GLN A 149 -1.12 6.18 18.22
CA GLN A 149 0.28 5.78 18.11
C GLN A 149 1.04 5.96 19.43
N ILE A 150 0.78 7.05 20.17
CA ILE A 150 1.40 7.28 21.47
C ILE A 150 1.01 6.18 22.47
N VAL A 151 -0.28 5.87 22.57
CA VAL A 151 -0.79 4.81 23.47
C VAL A 151 -0.26 3.43 23.06
N LEU A 152 -0.17 3.15 21.76
CA LEU A 152 0.47 1.93 21.24
C LEU A 152 1.94 1.84 21.66
N GLY A 153 2.65 2.97 21.76
CA GLY A 153 4.01 3.04 22.26
C GLY A 153 4.14 2.60 23.72
N ASP A 154 3.19 2.99 24.58
CA ASP A 154 3.17 2.59 25.99
C ASP A 154 2.94 1.08 26.15
N LEU A 155 1.91 0.57 25.46
CA LEU A 155 1.62 -0.87 25.39
C LEU A 155 2.83 -1.68 24.91
N LYS A 156 3.55 -1.17 23.90
CA LYS A 156 4.78 -1.78 23.40
C LYS A 156 5.87 -1.84 24.45
N GLN A 157 6.01 -0.81 25.27
CA GLN A 157 7.05 -0.74 26.29
C GLN A 157 6.85 -1.80 27.36
N VAL A 158 5.60 -2.05 27.78
CA VAL A 158 5.27 -3.12 28.74
C VAL A 158 5.78 -4.47 28.24
N TYR A 159 5.43 -4.86 27.02
CA TYR A 159 5.89 -6.13 26.45
C TYR A 159 7.39 -6.14 26.17
N ASN A 160 7.96 -5.02 25.69
CA ASN A 160 9.38 -4.93 25.39
C ASN A 160 10.25 -5.17 26.63
N ASN A 161 9.86 -4.63 27.78
CA ASN A 161 10.54 -4.85 29.07
C ASN A 161 10.50 -6.33 29.51
N ALA A 162 9.49 -7.08 29.04
CA ALA A 162 9.31 -8.49 29.34
C ALA A 162 10.02 -9.45 28.38
N VAL A 163 10.62 -8.96 27.28
CA VAL A 163 11.35 -9.81 26.33
C VAL A 163 12.62 -10.39 26.96
N ASP A 164 12.82 -11.69 26.80
CA ASP A 164 14.11 -12.36 26.95
C ASP A 164 14.93 -12.20 25.66
N VAL A 165 15.99 -11.41 25.74
CA VAL A 165 16.82 -11.06 24.59
C VAL A 165 17.55 -12.29 24.01
N HIS A 166 17.89 -13.28 24.84
CA HIS A 166 18.54 -14.50 24.34
C HIS A 166 17.55 -15.32 23.52
N ARG A 167 16.35 -15.59 24.05
CA ARG A 167 15.30 -16.32 23.32
C ARG A 167 14.89 -15.61 22.03
N LEU A 168 14.84 -14.27 22.06
CA LEU A 168 14.56 -13.48 20.87
C LEU A 168 15.66 -13.67 19.81
N ASN A 169 16.93 -13.59 20.19
CA ASN A 169 18.03 -13.78 19.24
C ASN A 169 18.04 -15.20 18.69
N ASP A 170 17.85 -16.23 19.52
CA ASP A 170 17.79 -17.63 19.06
C ASP A 170 16.68 -17.84 18.02
N MET A 171 15.47 -17.30 18.28
CA MET A 171 14.35 -17.38 17.34
C MET A 171 14.64 -16.62 16.04
N VAL A 172 15.26 -15.44 16.14
CA VAL A 172 15.62 -14.63 14.97
C VAL A 172 16.67 -15.36 14.12
N ASP A 173 17.69 -15.93 14.75
CA ASP A 173 18.78 -16.64 14.06
C ASP A 173 18.25 -17.91 13.40
N GLU A 174 17.34 -18.67 14.06
CA GLU A 174 16.65 -19.81 13.45
C GLU A 174 15.93 -19.42 12.14
N ILE A 175 15.18 -18.31 12.16
CA ILE A 175 14.44 -17.84 10.99
C ILE A 175 15.42 -17.38 9.89
N LEU A 176 16.50 -16.69 10.24
CA LEU A 176 17.51 -16.25 9.28
C LEU A 176 18.21 -17.44 8.62
N ASP A 177 18.60 -18.45 9.38
CA ASP A 177 19.22 -19.67 8.88
C ASP A 177 18.26 -20.40 7.92
N LYS A 178 17.01 -20.61 8.33
CA LYS A 178 15.97 -21.22 7.47
C LYS A 178 15.65 -20.44 6.19
N THR A 179 16.00 -19.15 6.15
CA THR A 179 15.75 -18.25 5.01
C THR A 179 16.93 -18.21 4.05
N PHE A 180 18.15 -18.20 4.59
CA PHE A 180 19.36 -17.89 3.85
C PHE A 180 20.34 -19.05 3.73
N ASP A 181 20.01 -20.23 4.28
CA ASP A 181 20.79 -21.45 4.08
C ASP A 181 21.00 -21.73 2.58
N GLY A 182 22.24 -22.02 2.21
CA GLY A 182 22.66 -22.21 0.82
C GLY A 182 22.58 -20.97 -0.09
N VAL A 183 22.13 -19.80 0.38
CA VAL A 183 21.95 -18.61 -0.46
C VAL A 183 23.27 -17.87 -0.64
N SER A 184 23.78 -17.92 -1.87
CA SER A 184 24.98 -17.19 -2.30
C SER A 184 24.70 -15.72 -2.61
N LYS A 185 25.71 -14.86 -2.40
CA LYS A 185 25.64 -13.44 -2.74
C LYS A 185 25.60 -13.25 -4.26
N LYS A 186 24.65 -12.44 -4.74
CA LYS A 186 24.57 -12.03 -6.15
C LYS A 186 25.48 -10.82 -6.41
N ASN A 187 26.08 -10.78 -7.59
CA ASN A 187 26.87 -9.63 -8.05
C ASN A 187 25.98 -8.53 -8.64
N LYS A 188 24.98 -8.08 -7.87
CA LYS A 188 24.12 -6.95 -8.21
C LYS A 188 23.76 -6.16 -6.97
N LYS A 189 23.40 -4.89 -7.16
CA LYS A 189 22.73 -4.11 -6.12
C LYS A 189 21.29 -4.61 -6.00
N SER A 190 20.86 -4.91 -4.77
CA SER A 190 19.46 -5.26 -4.46
C SER A 190 18.54 -4.09 -4.80
N ARG A 191 17.42 -4.38 -5.45
CA ARG A 191 16.29 -3.46 -5.59
C ARG A 191 15.33 -3.65 -4.42
N GLN A 192 15.13 -2.58 -3.64
CA GLN A 192 14.15 -2.53 -2.56
C GLN A 192 12.95 -1.70 -3.02
N ARG A 193 11.75 -2.23 -2.84
CA ARG A 193 10.51 -1.56 -3.21
C ARG A 193 9.64 -1.39 -1.97
N ASN A 194 9.42 -0.15 -1.55
CA ASN A 194 8.67 0.14 -0.33
C ASN A 194 7.21 0.44 -0.66
N MET A 195 6.28 -0.24 0.02
CA MET A 195 4.84 -0.16 -0.23
C MET A 195 4.05 -0.34 1.07
N PHE A 196 2.73 -0.35 0.97
CA PHE A 196 1.83 -0.76 2.04
C PHE A 196 0.99 -1.96 1.61
N ALA A 197 1.03 -3.04 2.40
CA ALA A 197 0.14 -4.19 2.20
C ALA A 197 -1.25 -3.95 2.78
N SER A 198 -1.35 -2.99 3.69
CA SER A 198 -2.52 -2.60 4.46
C SER A 198 -2.69 -1.08 4.48
N ALA A 199 -3.90 -0.60 4.72
CA ALA A 199 -4.18 0.82 4.86
C ALA A 199 -5.23 1.07 5.95
N ILE A 200 -5.15 2.24 6.58
CA ILE A 200 -6.20 2.77 7.46
C ILE A 200 -7.16 3.56 6.59
N THR A 201 -8.37 3.04 6.42
CA THR A 201 -9.38 3.57 5.48
C THR A 201 -10.62 4.04 6.22
N HIS A 202 -11.59 4.60 5.51
CA HIS A 202 -12.89 4.95 6.09
C HIS A 202 -13.72 3.74 6.57
N ASP A 203 -13.45 2.54 6.06
CA ASP A 203 -14.09 1.29 6.51
C ASP A 203 -13.25 0.60 7.60
N GLY A 204 -12.23 1.29 8.10
CA GLY A 204 -11.26 0.75 9.03
C GLY A 204 -10.05 0.13 8.30
N PRO A 205 -9.37 -0.81 8.94
CA PRO A 205 -8.15 -1.42 8.40
C PRO A 205 -8.50 -2.37 7.24
N VAL A 206 -7.89 -2.14 6.08
CA VAL A 206 -8.02 -2.98 4.88
C VAL A 206 -6.65 -3.50 4.50
N HIS A 207 -6.55 -4.74 4.00
CA HIS A 207 -5.28 -5.31 3.54
C HIS A 207 -5.43 -6.23 2.33
N TYR A 208 -4.33 -6.43 1.62
CA TYR A 208 -4.25 -7.29 0.43
C TYR A 208 -3.28 -8.47 0.58
N LEU A 209 -3.01 -8.90 1.81
CA LEU A 209 -2.08 -9.99 2.13
C LEU A 209 -2.33 -11.27 1.31
N ASP A 210 -3.56 -11.73 1.18
CA ASP A 210 -3.83 -12.95 0.41
C ASP A 210 -3.45 -12.82 -1.07
N SER A 211 -3.67 -11.63 -1.67
CA SER A 211 -3.31 -11.34 -3.05
C SER A 211 -1.79 -11.20 -3.23
N LEU A 212 -1.13 -10.49 -2.32
CA LEU A 212 0.32 -10.26 -2.35
C LEU A 212 1.12 -11.55 -2.17
N PHE A 213 0.70 -12.38 -1.22
CA PHE A 213 1.41 -13.60 -0.85
C PHE A 213 0.84 -14.84 -1.56
N TRP A 214 -0.07 -14.68 -2.54
CA TRP A 214 -0.68 -15.78 -3.27
C TRP A 214 0.37 -16.70 -3.92
N ASN A 215 1.25 -16.12 -4.75
CA ASN A 215 2.27 -16.85 -5.52
C ASN A 215 3.61 -17.06 -4.78
N VAL A 216 3.69 -16.66 -3.51
CA VAL A 216 4.88 -16.86 -2.69
C VAL A 216 4.94 -18.32 -2.25
N GLN A 217 6.04 -19.00 -2.55
CA GLN A 217 6.19 -20.45 -2.35
C GLN A 217 6.36 -20.83 -0.88
N LYS A 218 7.20 -20.11 -0.14
CA LYS A 218 7.45 -20.35 1.29
C LYS A 218 7.02 -19.12 2.09
N ARG A 219 6.23 -19.31 3.14
CA ARG A 219 5.75 -18.21 3.99
C ARG A 219 6.09 -18.47 5.45
N PHE A 220 6.72 -17.47 6.06
CA PHE A 220 6.90 -17.36 7.49
C PHE A 220 5.83 -16.45 8.05
N ILE A 221 4.99 -16.99 8.93
CA ILE A 221 3.90 -16.27 9.59
C ILE A 221 4.41 -15.85 10.96
N VAL A 222 4.46 -14.55 11.21
CA VAL A 222 5.02 -13.98 12.43
C VAL A 222 3.88 -13.40 13.27
N THR A 223 3.75 -13.86 14.51
CA THR A 223 2.71 -13.40 15.44
C THR A 223 3.32 -12.91 16.76
N GLY A 224 2.47 -12.36 17.63
CA GLY A 224 2.84 -11.92 18.98
C GLY A 224 2.47 -10.47 19.26
N PHE A 225 2.50 -10.07 20.53
CA PHE A 225 2.09 -8.75 21.00
C PHE A 225 2.97 -7.60 20.47
N PRO A 226 2.49 -6.35 20.45
CA PRO A 226 3.32 -5.21 20.14
C PRO A 226 4.59 -5.19 21.02
N GLY A 227 5.76 -4.89 20.44
CA GLY A 227 7.00 -4.74 21.23
C GLY A 227 7.82 -6.02 21.46
N THR A 228 7.33 -7.19 21.02
CA THR A 228 8.00 -8.50 21.21
C THR A 228 9.24 -8.74 20.34
N GLY A 229 9.73 -7.76 19.58
CA GLY A 229 10.93 -7.90 18.75
C GLY A 229 10.71 -8.27 17.28
N LYS A 230 9.45 -8.40 16.81
CA LYS A 230 9.14 -8.65 15.39
C LYS A 230 9.82 -7.68 14.41
N SER A 231 9.87 -6.39 14.75
CA SER A 231 10.53 -5.39 13.91
C SER A 231 12.05 -5.59 13.81
N ILE A 232 12.68 -6.22 14.81
CA ILE A 232 14.10 -6.59 14.77
C ILE A 232 14.31 -7.71 13.74
N LEU A 233 13.45 -8.75 13.76
CA LEU A 233 13.46 -9.80 12.76
C LEU A 233 13.33 -9.21 11.35
N MET A 234 12.28 -8.41 11.11
CA MET A 234 12.00 -7.86 9.77
C MET A 234 13.17 -7.02 9.24
N LYS A 235 13.78 -6.19 10.09
CA LYS A 235 14.96 -5.41 9.71
C LYS A 235 16.14 -6.31 9.34
N ARG A 236 16.46 -7.32 10.16
CA ARG A 236 17.57 -8.24 9.88
C ARG A 236 17.36 -9.04 8.60
N ILE A 237 16.12 -9.42 8.28
CA ILE A 237 15.78 -10.10 7.02
C ILE A 237 16.11 -9.19 5.82
N VAL A 238 15.63 -7.94 5.83
CA VAL A 238 15.89 -7.00 4.74
C VAL A 238 17.39 -6.72 4.61
N ASP A 239 18.07 -6.43 5.72
CA ASP A 239 19.52 -6.17 5.72
C ASP A 239 20.31 -7.36 5.10
N ASN A 240 20.00 -8.59 5.50
CA ASN A 240 20.64 -9.80 4.95
C ASN A 240 20.32 -10.01 3.46
N ALA A 241 19.07 -9.85 3.05
CA ALA A 241 18.67 -9.98 1.66
C ALA A 241 19.40 -8.95 0.77
N VAL A 242 19.48 -7.70 1.23
CA VAL A 242 20.16 -6.61 0.52
C VAL A 242 21.67 -6.86 0.42
N LEU A 243 22.32 -7.30 1.50
CA LEU A 243 23.74 -7.66 1.49
C LEU A 243 24.06 -8.80 0.53
N LYS A 244 23.12 -9.73 0.34
CA LYS A 244 23.19 -10.81 -0.64
C LYS A 244 22.78 -10.41 -2.06
N GLY A 245 22.38 -9.14 -2.29
CA GLY A 245 21.98 -8.65 -3.60
C GLY A 245 20.64 -9.22 -4.10
N LEU A 246 19.73 -9.56 -3.18
CA LEU A 246 18.38 -10.08 -3.48
C LEU A 246 17.38 -8.93 -3.50
N ASP A 247 16.48 -8.90 -4.48
CA ASP A 247 15.42 -7.90 -4.58
C ASP A 247 14.31 -8.22 -3.59
N VAL A 248 13.79 -7.16 -2.96
CA VAL A 248 12.82 -7.27 -1.88
C VAL A 248 11.69 -6.27 -2.07
N ASP A 249 10.45 -6.76 -1.91
CA ASP A 249 9.31 -5.89 -1.63
C ASP A 249 9.15 -5.78 -0.12
N VAL A 250 9.14 -4.54 0.38
CA VAL A 250 9.06 -4.18 1.79
C VAL A 250 7.73 -3.48 2.02
N PHE A 251 6.93 -4.00 2.93
CA PHE A 251 5.62 -3.45 3.26
C PHE A 251 5.65 -2.85 4.66
N HIS A 252 5.33 -1.56 4.76
CA HIS A 252 5.38 -0.81 6.01
C HIS A 252 4.06 -0.87 6.78
N CYS A 253 4.11 -0.65 8.09
CA CYS A 253 2.92 -0.52 8.92
C CYS A 253 2.34 0.90 8.78
N PRO A 254 1.05 1.09 8.44
CA PRO A 254 0.45 2.43 8.35
C PRO A 254 0.45 3.23 9.66
N MET A 255 0.40 2.53 10.81
CA MET A 255 0.47 3.16 12.14
C MET A 255 1.89 3.57 12.54
N GLU A 256 2.92 2.93 11.99
CA GLU A 256 4.33 3.19 12.29
C GLU A 256 5.13 3.00 10.99
N PRO A 257 5.07 3.98 10.05
CA PRO A 257 5.60 3.81 8.70
C PRO A 257 7.10 3.52 8.62
N GLU A 258 7.86 3.85 9.67
CA GLU A 258 9.26 3.49 9.79
C GLU A 258 9.51 2.00 10.05
N LYS A 259 8.47 1.24 10.44
CA LYS A 259 8.54 -0.19 10.74
C LYS A 259 8.09 -1.03 9.56
N ILE A 260 8.89 -2.04 9.27
CA ILE A 260 8.59 -3.08 8.29
C ILE A 260 7.62 -4.07 8.93
N GLU A 261 6.49 -4.32 8.25
CA GLU A 261 5.41 -5.20 8.69
C GLU A 261 5.40 -6.53 7.91
N HIS A 262 5.66 -6.47 6.61
CA HIS A 262 5.75 -7.66 5.75
C HIS A 262 6.89 -7.53 4.74
N ILE A 263 7.39 -8.67 4.26
CA ILE A 263 8.51 -8.74 3.31
C ILE A 263 8.23 -9.82 2.28
N ILE A 264 8.56 -9.58 1.01
CA ILE A 264 8.71 -10.62 0.00
C ILE A 264 10.14 -10.55 -0.56
N ILE A 265 10.93 -11.61 -0.37
CA ILE A 265 12.22 -11.79 -1.03
C ILE A 265 11.96 -12.45 -2.39
N LYS A 266 11.95 -11.64 -3.45
CA LYS A 266 11.51 -12.09 -4.79
C LYS A 266 12.36 -13.23 -5.32
N ASP A 267 13.68 -13.08 -5.23
CA ASP A 267 14.64 -14.03 -5.76
C ASP A 267 14.57 -15.41 -5.11
N LEU A 268 14.00 -15.51 -3.90
CA LEU A 268 13.84 -16.77 -3.16
C LEU A 268 12.39 -17.27 -3.13
N SER A 269 11.43 -16.46 -3.57
CA SER A 269 9.99 -16.71 -3.37
C SER A 269 9.63 -17.00 -1.91
N ILE A 270 10.26 -16.25 -0.99
CA ILE A 270 10.01 -16.32 0.46
C ILE A 270 9.28 -15.07 0.92
N GLY A 271 8.21 -15.24 1.70
CA GLY A 271 7.44 -14.16 2.28
C GLY A 271 7.40 -14.21 3.80
N PHE A 272 7.43 -13.04 4.43
CA PHE A 272 7.26 -12.85 5.87
C PHE A 272 6.01 -12.04 6.10
N VAL A 273 5.05 -12.61 6.82
CA VAL A 273 3.74 -12.00 7.07
C VAL A 273 3.55 -11.82 8.57
N THR A 274 3.56 -10.59 9.06
CA THR A 274 3.04 -10.31 10.40
C THR A 274 1.53 -10.51 10.40
N SER A 275 1.01 -11.52 11.12
CA SER A 275 -0.42 -11.85 11.14
C SER A 275 -1.02 -11.57 12.52
N VAL A 276 -1.28 -10.30 12.79
CA VAL A 276 -1.85 -9.81 14.06
C VAL A 276 -2.98 -8.83 13.74
N LYS A 277 -4.03 -8.78 14.56
CA LYS A 277 -5.11 -7.79 14.38
C LYS A 277 -4.52 -6.38 14.26
N PRO A 278 -5.00 -5.54 13.33
CA PRO A 278 -6.13 -5.82 12.43
C PRO A 278 -5.78 -6.50 11.10
N HIS A 279 -4.53 -6.87 10.87
CA HIS A 279 -4.01 -7.41 9.60
C HIS A 279 -3.69 -8.90 9.72
N ALA A 280 -4.73 -9.70 9.99
CA ALA A 280 -4.58 -11.16 10.11
C ALA A 280 -4.72 -11.83 8.74
N LEU A 281 -3.82 -12.76 8.43
CA LEU A 281 -3.92 -13.58 7.23
C LEU A 281 -5.20 -14.43 7.32
N ALA A 282 -6.06 -14.38 6.31
CA ALA A 282 -7.34 -15.09 6.38
C ALA A 282 -7.20 -16.60 6.20
N ARG A 283 -6.16 -17.04 5.45
CA ARG A 283 -5.94 -18.45 5.11
C ARG A 283 -4.49 -18.89 5.31
N MET A 284 -4.30 -19.69 6.35
CA MET A 284 -3.07 -20.47 6.54
C MET A 284 -3.02 -21.61 5.50
N ARG A 285 -1.82 -21.92 5.02
CA ARG A 285 -1.51 -23.05 4.14
C ARG A 285 -0.72 -24.08 4.93
N ASP A 286 -0.77 -25.34 4.50
CA ASP A 286 -0.07 -26.45 5.16
C ASP A 286 1.45 -26.27 5.26
N LYS A 287 2.05 -25.52 4.33
CA LYS A 287 3.49 -25.23 4.28
C LYS A 287 3.89 -23.92 4.98
N ASP A 288 2.95 -23.22 5.61
CA ASP A 288 3.28 -22.02 6.37
C ASP A 288 4.00 -22.38 7.66
N GLU A 289 5.12 -21.71 7.94
CA GLU A 289 5.84 -21.85 9.20
C GLU A 289 5.44 -20.72 10.15
N LEU A 290 4.86 -21.05 11.31
CA LEU A 290 4.40 -20.08 12.30
C LEU A 290 5.48 -19.85 13.37
N PHE A 291 5.77 -18.57 13.63
CA PHE A 291 6.66 -18.12 14.69
C PHE A 291 5.92 -17.14 15.60
N ASP A 292 5.57 -17.59 16.81
CA ASP A 292 4.95 -16.75 17.83
C ASP A 292 6.00 -16.09 18.71
N PHE A 293 6.21 -14.79 18.51
CA PHE A 293 7.18 -14.02 19.28
C PHE A 293 6.77 -13.83 20.75
N ASN A 294 5.54 -14.17 21.15
CA ASN A 294 5.18 -14.22 22.56
C ASN A 294 5.98 -15.27 23.34
N ALA A 295 6.51 -16.30 22.68
CA ALA A 295 7.37 -17.30 23.33
C ALA A 295 8.69 -16.69 23.86
N THR A 296 9.06 -15.49 23.41
CA THR A 296 10.24 -14.74 23.90
C THR A 296 9.95 -14.02 25.22
N LEU A 297 8.69 -13.94 25.67
CA LEU A 297 8.32 -13.18 26.85
C LEU A 297 8.59 -13.95 28.15
N VAL A 298 9.02 -13.21 29.18
CA VAL A 298 9.14 -13.69 30.55
C VAL A 298 7.87 -13.29 31.31
N SER A 299 6.95 -14.23 31.51
CA SER A 299 5.62 -13.95 32.07
C SER A 299 5.65 -13.22 33.42
N SER A 300 6.62 -13.53 34.29
CA SER A 300 6.75 -12.86 35.60
C SER A 300 7.03 -11.35 35.51
N LYS A 301 7.54 -10.85 34.38
CA LYS A 301 7.75 -9.42 34.13
C LYS A 301 6.49 -8.69 33.64
N ILE A 302 5.43 -9.42 33.30
CA ILE A 302 4.15 -8.89 32.81
C ILE A 302 3.11 -8.87 33.94
N ASN A 303 3.25 -9.77 34.91
CA ASN A 303 2.36 -9.85 36.06
C ASN A 303 2.19 -8.48 36.75
N GLY A 304 0.94 -8.04 36.93
CA GLY A 304 0.60 -6.75 37.54
C GLY A 304 0.40 -5.62 36.53
N TYR A 305 0.64 -5.85 35.24
CA TYR A 305 0.37 -4.88 34.17
C TYR A 305 -0.94 -5.16 33.42
N GLU A 306 -1.73 -6.16 33.82
CA GLU A 306 -2.95 -6.55 33.09
C GLU A 306 -3.97 -5.41 32.98
N GLU A 307 -4.14 -4.64 34.05
CA GLU A 307 -5.03 -3.47 34.05
C GLU A 307 -4.55 -2.40 33.07
N VAL A 308 -3.26 -2.08 33.09
CA VAL A 308 -2.63 -1.10 32.17
C VAL A 308 -2.76 -1.57 30.73
N ILE A 309 -2.42 -2.83 30.44
CA ILE A 309 -2.53 -3.43 29.11
C ILE A 309 -3.98 -3.35 28.59
N ASN A 310 -4.96 -3.70 29.43
CA ASN A 310 -6.36 -3.66 29.03
C ASN A 310 -6.86 -2.24 28.79
N TYR A 311 -6.46 -1.31 29.66
CA TYR A 311 -6.78 0.11 29.54
C TYR A 311 -6.20 0.70 28.25
N ASP A 312 -4.90 0.54 28.02
CA ASP A 312 -4.21 1.07 26.83
C ASP A 312 -4.77 0.50 25.54
N ASN A 313 -5.05 -0.82 25.50
CA ASN A 313 -5.71 -1.43 24.35
C ASN A 313 -7.08 -0.79 24.09
N SER A 314 -7.89 -0.58 25.14
CA SER A 314 -9.20 0.05 24.99
C SER A 314 -9.09 1.48 24.47
N VAL A 315 -8.17 2.27 25.04
CA VAL A 315 -7.94 3.66 24.63
C VAL A 315 -7.41 3.73 23.20
N PHE A 316 -6.46 2.87 22.83
CA PHE A 316 -5.94 2.76 21.48
C PHE A 316 -7.07 2.55 20.47
N TRP A 317 -7.95 1.57 20.71
CA TRP A 317 -9.04 1.27 19.79
C TRP A 317 -10.11 2.35 19.75
N ASP A 318 -10.43 3.04 20.85
CA ASP A 318 -11.33 4.21 20.82
C ASP A 318 -10.76 5.30 19.92
N LEU A 319 -9.49 5.67 20.11
CA LEU A 319 -8.81 6.68 19.31
C LEU A 319 -8.71 6.29 17.84
N PHE A 320 -8.31 5.05 17.55
CA PHE A 320 -8.25 4.51 16.20
C PHE A 320 -9.62 4.56 15.51
N ASN A 321 -10.68 4.13 16.19
CA ASN A 321 -12.05 4.15 15.64
C ASN A 321 -12.56 5.58 15.42
N ARG A 322 -12.17 6.54 16.26
CA ARG A 322 -12.44 7.97 16.00
C ARG A 322 -11.74 8.47 14.75
N ALA A 323 -10.50 8.05 14.50
CA ALA A 323 -9.80 8.40 13.27
C ALA A 323 -10.54 7.86 12.04
N VAL A 324 -10.90 6.57 12.05
CA VAL A 324 -11.70 5.92 10.99
C VAL A 324 -13.02 6.65 10.76
N LYS A 325 -13.71 7.05 11.83
CA LYS A 325 -14.96 7.84 11.72
C LYS A 325 -14.76 9.16 10.97
N TYR A 326 -13.68 9.89 11.26
CA TYR A 326 -13.38 11.14 10.56
C TYR A 326 -12.93 10.92 9.11
N LEU A 327 -12.23 9.82 8.80
CA LEU A 327 -11.99 9.40 7.41
C LEU A 327 -13.32 9.11 6.70
N GLY A 328 -14.28 8.47 7.37
CA GLY A 328 -15.63 8.27 6.85
C GLY A 328 -16.41 9.57 6.61
N HIS A 329 -16.25 10.59 7.46
CA HIS A 329 -16.81 11.91 7.20
C HIS A 329 -16.15 12.57 5.98
N ALA A 330 -14.82 12.50 5.87
CA ALA A 330 -14.09 13.01 4.71
C ALA A 330 -14.57 12.35 3.41
N LYS A 331 -14.77 11.02 3.40
CA LYS A 331 -15.31 10.28 2.26
C LYS A 331 -16.70 10.77 1.84
N LYS A 332 -17.61 10.96 2.79
CA LYS A 332 -18.97 11.45 2.48
C LYS A 332 -18.97 12.84 1.85
N LEU A 333 -18.18 13.75 2.41
CA LEU A 333 -18.00 15.09 1.86
C LEU A 333 -17.30 15.06 0.49
N HIS A 334 -16.34 14.15 0.31
CA HIS A 334 -15.70 13.94 -0.99
C HIS A 334 -16.69 13.43 -2.04
N ASP A 335 -17.55 12.47 -1.70
CA ASP A 335 -18.61 11.97 -2.60
C ASP A 335 -19.62 13.05 -2.97
N GLU A 336 -19.88 14.00 -2.06
CA GLU A 336 -20.67 15.19 -2.35
C GLU A 336 -19.93 16.14 -3.31
N LEU A 337 -18.65 16.43 -3.04
CA LEU A 337 -17.79 17.24 -3.89
C LEU A 337 -17.74 16.69 -5.33
N GLU A 338 -17.61 15.37 -5.48
CA GLU A 338 -17.56 14.73 -6.79
C GLU A 338 -18.82 14.98 -7.63
N ARG A 339 -20.00 15.09 -7.02
CA ARG A 339 -21.26 15.32 -7.76
C ARG A 339 -21.22 16.60 -8.57
N TYR A 340 -20.57 17.64 -8.05
CA TYR A 340 -20.40 18.92 -8.76
C TYR A 340 -19.50 18.80 -9.99
N TYR A 341 -18.53 17.90 -9.97
CA TYR A 341 -17.65 17.66 -11.11
C TYR A 341 -18.28 16.68 -12.11
N VAL A 342 -18.83 15.56 -11.64
CA VAL A 342 -19.37 14.48 -12.48
C VAL A 342 -20.41 14.98 -13.48
N VAL A 343 -21.36 15.82 -13.06
CA VAL A 343 -22.40 16.36 -13.96
C VAL A 343 -21.86 17.28 -15.05
N ASN A 344 -20.62 17.75 -14.90
CA ASN A 344 -19.95 18.64 -15.82
C ASN A 344 -18.89 17.93 -16.67
N MET A 345 -18.79 16.59 -16.62
CA MET A 345 -17.80 15.83 -17.40
C MET A 345 -18.36 15.26 -18.70
N ASP A 346 -17.60 15.38 -19.79
CA ASP A 346 -17.83 14.65 -21.04
C ASP A 346 -17.21 13.24 -20.96
N PHE A 347 -17.97 12.31 -20.36
CA PHE A 347 -17.51 10.91 -20.20
C PHE A 347 -17.33 10.17 -21.53
N LYS A 348 -17.96 10.63 -22.62
CA LYS A 348 -17.76 10.04 -23.94
C LYS A 348 -16.33 10.29 -24.42
N LYS A 349 -15.85 11.53 -24.34
CA LYS A 349 -14.46 11.86 -24.69
C LYS A 349 -13.44 11.17 -23.78
N ILE A 350 -13.76 10.98 -22.50
CA ILE A 350 -12.92 10.21 -21.58
C ILE A 350 -12.81 8.75 -22.04
N ASP A 351 -13.91 8.12 -22.46
CA ASP A 351 -13.88 6.74 -22.94
C ASP A 351 -13.15 6.61 -24.29
N GLU A 352 -13.30 7.58 -25.20
CA GLU A 352 -12.49 7.67 -26.43
C GLU A 352 -11.00 7.76 -26.11
N THR A 353 -10.63 8.58 -25.13
CA THR A 353 -9.24 8.72 -24.65
C THR A 353 -8.72 7.41 -24.04
N ARG A 354 -9.59 6.67 -23.33
CA ARG A 354 -9.26 5.36 -22.76
C ARG A 354 -8.92 4.36 -23.86
N GLU A 355 -9.75 4.26 -24.89
CA GLU A 355 -9.53 3.35 -26.02
C GLU A 355 -8.24 3.68 -26.79
N LEU A 356 -7.95 4.98 -26.98
CA LEU A 356 -6.68 5.43 -27.56
C LEU A 356 -5.49 5.03 -26.68
N THR A 357 -5.59 5.23 -25.36
CA THR A 357 -4.54 4.84 -24.41
C THR A 357 -4.32 3.34 -24.38
N LEU A 358 -5.38 2.53 -24.33
CA LEU A 358 -5.29 1.07 -24.41
C LEU A 358 -4.61 0.62 -25.71
N SER A 359 -5.02 1.19 -26.84
CA SER A 359 -4.42 0.90 -28.14
C SER A 359 -2.92 1.23 -28.17
N ARG A 360 -2.50 2.33 -27.52
CA ARG A 360 -1.08 2.71 -27.39
C ARG A 360 -0.31 1.73 -26.51
N ILE A 361 -0.88 1.31 -25.40
CA ILE A 361 -0.29 0.28 -24.51
C ILE A 361 -0.08 -1.02 -25.28
N LEU A 362 -1.07 -1.49 -26.04
CA LEU A 362 -0.97 -2.74 -26.80
C LEU A 362 0.11 -2.66 -27.90
N LYS A 363 0.35 -1.50 -28.52
CA LYS A 363 1.48 -1.33 -29.45
C LYS A 363 2.84 -1.61 -28.81
N TYR A 364 3.00 -1.33 -27.51
CA TYR A 364 4.23 -1.68 -26.78
C TYR A 364 4.41 -3.18 -26.58
N ALA A 365 3.30 -3.93 -26.49
CA ALA A 365 3.35 -5.39 -26.42
C ALA A 365 3.78 -5.98 -27.77
N TYR A 366 3.19 -5.51 -28.88
CA TYR A 366 3.54 -6.00 -30.21
C TYR A 366 5.00 -5.72 -30.59
N THR A 367 5.52 -4.52 -30.30
CA THR A 367 6.93 -4.18 -30.55
C THR A 367 7.92 -5.02 -29.72
N ALA A 368 7.53 -5.41 -28.50
CA ALA A 368 8.34 -6.31 -27.68
C ALA A 368 8.42 -7.73 -28.24
N SER A 369 7.35 -8.22 -28.88
CA SER A 369 7.29 -9.56 -29.48
C SER A 369 8.14 -9.73 -30.75
N TYR A 370 8.46 -8.64 -31.47
CA TYR A 370 9.32 -8.68 -32.67
C TYR A 370 10.80 -8.40 -32.37
N SER A 371 11.15 -8.13 -31.11
CA SER A 371 12.52 -7.81 -30.67
C SER A 371 13.20 -8.99 -29.94
N LYS A 372 12.51 -10.13 -29.81
CA LYS A 372 13.05 -11.43 -29.39
C LYS A 372 13.06 -12.34 -30.60
#